data_AF-A0AAQ3SDI8-F1
#
_entry.id   AF-A0AAQ3SDI8-F1
#
_cell.length_a   1.000
_cell.length_b   1.000
_cell.length_c   1.000
_cell.angle_alpha   90.00
_cell.angle_beta   90.00
_cell.angle_gamma   90.00
#
_symmetry.space_group_name_H-M   'P 1'
#
loop_
_entity.id
_entity.type
_entity.pdbx_description
1 polymer ?
#
loop_
_entity_poly.entity_id
_entity_poly.type
_entity_poly.pdbx_seq_one_letter_code
_entity_poly.pdbx_strand_id
1 'polypeptide(L)'
;MGEKLMGQLLEIQQQYPDYVKEVRGRGLFIGVEFKRKNLFPASVYELSEKLKERAVLAKPTHETIIRFTPPLCISVDEIQKGSKALADVLEIDVPKLQKEKPREAAPVASSACDRCGRVMYD
;
A
#
# COMPACT_ATOMS: atom_id res chain seq x y z
N MET A 1 -2.87 -20.45 -1.22
CA MET A 1 -2.82 -19.16 -0.48
C MET A 1 -2.76 -17.97 -1.43
N GLY A 2 -1.80 -17.91 -2.38
CA GLY A 2 -1.71 -16.80 -3.34
C GLY A 2 -2.99 -16.49 -4.10
N GLU A 3 -3.67 -17.51 -4.62
CA GLU A 3 -4.97 -17.38 -5.30
C GLU A 3 -6.06 -16.79 -4.40
N LYS A 4 -6.07 -17.14 -3.10
CA LYS A 4 -7.05 -16.60 -2.14
C LYS A 4 -6.83 -15.12 -1.90
N LEU A 5 -5.57 -14.71 -1.68
CA LEU A 5 -5.23 -13.29 -1.51
C LEU A 5 -5.54 -12.50 -2.79
N MET A 6 -5.18 -13.05 -3.96
CA MET A 6 -5.52 -12.44 -5.24
C MET A 6 -7.03 -12.27 -5.41
N GLY A 7 -7.82 -13.30 -5.12
CA GLY A 7 -9.28 -13.25 -5.19
C GLY A 7 -9.88 -12.13 -4.33
N GLN A 8 -9.46 -12.03 -3.07
CA GLN A 8 -9.94 -10.98 -2.17
C GLN A 8 -9.55 -9.57 -2.63
N LEU A 9 -8.33 -9.39 -3.14
CA LEU A 9 -7.90 -8.09 -3.66
C LEU A 9 -8.65 -7.71 -4.94
N LEU A 10 -8.99 -8.69 -5.80
CA LEU A 10 -9.84 -8.48 -6.97
C LEU A 10 -11.29 -8.12 -6.58
N GLU A 11 -11.83 -8.73 -5.52
CA GLU A 11 -13.13 -8.33 -4.97
C GLU A 11 -13.10 -6.87 -4.48
N ILE A 12 -12.05 -6.47 -3.77
CA ILE A 12 -11.85 -5.08 -3.35
C ILE A 12 -11.74 -4.16 -4.56
N GLN A 13 -11.05 -4.56 -5.63
CA GLN A 13 -10.99 -3.79 -6.87
C GLN A 13 -12.39 -3.57 -7.48
N GLN A 14 -13.27 -4.58 -7.44
CA GLN A 14 -14.64 -4.47 -7.94
C GLN A 14 -15.51 -3.56 -7.05
N GLN A 15 -15.29 -3.56 -5.74
CA GLN A 15 -16.00 -2.70 -4.79
C GLN A 15 -15.54 -1.24 -4.87
N TYR A 16 -14.24 -1.01 -5.11
CA TYR A 16 -13.62 0.31 -5.13
C TYR A 16 -12.93 0.61 -6.48
N PRO A 17 -13.66 0.54 -7.61
CA PRO A 17 -13.08 0.70 -8.95
C PRO A 17 -12.57 2.12 -9.21
N ASP A 18 -13.02 3.10 -8.44
CA ASP A 18 -12.57 4.48 -8.54
C ASP A 18 -11.16 4.69 -7.98
N TYR A 19 -10.76 3.89 -6.99
CA TYR A 19 -9.44 3.99 -6.37
C TYR A 19 -8.46 2.97 -6.93
N VAL A 20 -8.90 1.72 -7.10
CA VAL A 20 -8.04 0.62 -7.56
C VAL A 20 -8.09 0.51 -9.08
N LYS A 21 -6.94 0.70 -9.72
CA LYS A 21 -6.78 0.57 -11.17
C LYS A 21 -6.61 -0.88 -11.59
N GLU A 22 -5.70 -1.58 -10.92
CA GLU A 22 -5.31 -2.95 -11.30
C GLU A 22 -4.79 -3.71 -10.07
N VAL A 23 -5.08 -5.01 -10.01
CA VAL A 23 -4.42 -5.95 -9.10
C VAL A 23 -3.66 -6.97 -9.95
N ARG A 24 -2.34 -7.09 -9.73
CA ARG A 24 -1.48 -7.99 -10.50
C ARG A 24 -0.45 -8.67 -9.62
N GLY A 25 0.01 -9.86 -10.02
CA GLY A 25 0.99 -10.60 -9.24
C GLY A 25 1.03 -12.08 -9.58
N ARG A 26 1.95 -12.80 -8.93
CA ARG A 26 2.05 -14.26 -9.00
C ARG A 26 2.31 -14.83 -7.61
N GLY A 27 1.56 -15.87 -7.25
CA GLY A 27 1.64 -16.46 -5.92
C GLY A 27 1.29 -15.44 -4.83
N LEU A 28 2.18 -15.26 -3.86
CA LEU A 28 2.02 -14.29 -2.77
C LEU A 28 2.70 -12.94 -3.03
N PHE A 29 3.25 -12.73 -4.21
CA PHE A 29 3.84 -11.46 -4.61
C PHE A 29 2.83 -10.67 -5.44
N ILE A 30 2.05 -9.82 -4.78
CA ILE A 30 0.90 -9.12 -5.38
C ILE A 30 1.06 -7.61 -5.21
N GLY A 31 0.83 -6.86 -6.28
CA GLY A 31 0.78 -5.40 -6.32
C GLY A 31 -0.63 -4.91 -6.65
N VAL A 32 -1.07 -3.91 -5.89
CA VAL A 32 -2.32 -3.17 -6.12
C VAL A 32 -1.95 -1.79 -6.63
N GLU A 33 -2.32 -1.46 -7.85
CA GLU A 33 -2.11 -0.16 -8.47
C GLU A 33 -3.33 0.74 -8.26
N PHE A 34 -3.09 1.96 -7.81
CA PHE A 34 -4.10 2.97 -7.50
C PHE A 34 -4.14 4.07 -8.57
N LYS A 35 -5.32 4.65 -8.78
CA LYS A 35 -5.51 5.82 -9.65
C LYS A 35 -5.07 7.09 -8.92
N ARG A 36 -3.89 7.62 -9.26
CA ARG A 36 -3.33 8.85 -8.64
C ARG A 36 -4.34 10.01 -8.58
N LYS A 37 -5.11 10.23 -9.65
CA LYS A 37 -6.10 11.32 -9.73
C LYS A 37 -7.21 11.21 -8.68
N ASN A 38 -7.68 9.99 -8.43
CA ASN A 38 -8.76 9.72 -7.49
C ASN A 38 -8.25 9.62 -6.06
N LEU A 39 -6.95 9.38 -5.86
CA LEU A 39 -6.34 9.33 -4.55
C LEU A 39 -5.96 10.73 -4.03
N PHE A 40 -5.60 11.65 -4.93
CA PHE A 40 -5.19 13.01 -4.59
C PHE A 40 -6.22 13.74 -3.70
N PRO A 41 -5.79 14.47 -2.65
CA PRO A 41 -4.41 14.75 -2.22
C PRO A 41 -3.67 13.60 -1.51
N ALA A 42 -4.33 12.48 -1.20
CA ALA A 42 -3.71 11.37 -0.52
C ALA A 42 -2.68 10.64 -1.39
N SER A 43 -1.65 10.09 -0.75
CA SER A 43 -0.59 9.31 -1.37
C SER A 43 -0.64 7.84 -0.99
N VAL A 44 -0.02 6.99 -1.80
CA VAL A 44 0.11 5.55 -1.49
C VAL A 44 0.95 5.31 -0.23
N TYR A 45 1.82 6.26 0.13
CA TYR A 45 2.55 6.24 1.38
C TYR A 45 1.61 6.39 2.59
N GLU A 46 0.70 7.36 2.57
CA GLU A 46 -0.28 7.56 3.66
C GLU A 46 -1.22 6.35 3.79
N LEU A 47 -1.63 5.74 2.68
CA LEU A 47 -2.39 4.49 2.71
C LEU A 47 -1.59 3.37 3.39
N SER A 48 -0.29 3.26 3.11
CA SER A 48 0.60 2.30 3.78
C SER A 48 0.75 2.59 5.29
N GLU A 49 0.79 3.86 5.70
CA GLU A 49 0.77 4.24 7.11
C GLU A 49 -0.54 3.82 7.79
N LYS A 50 -1.69 4.00 7.13
CA LYS A 50 -2.99 3.56 7.65
C LYS A 50 -3.15 2.04 7.71
N LEU A 51 -2.51 1.31 6.80
CA LEU A 51 -2.39 -0.15 6.90
C LEU A 51 -1.50 -0.55 8.08
N LYS A 52 -0.39 0.16 8.31
CA LYS A 52 0.51 -0.07 9.45
C LYS A 52 -0.20 0.16 10.79
N GLU A 53 -1.02 1.21 10.90
CA GLU A 53 -1.87 1.47 12.08
C GLU A 53 -2.82 0.29 12.37
N ARG A 54 -3.20 -0.48 11.34
CA ARG A 54 -4.01 -1.70 11.43
C ARG A 54 -3.20 -3.00 11.50
N ALA A 55 -1.91 -2.89 11.85
CA ALA A 55 -0.97 -4.02 11.94
C ALA A 55 -0.75 -4.79 10.62
N VAL A 56 -0.95 -4.15 9.47
CA VAL A 56 -0.67 -4.71 8.13
C VAL A 56 0.47 -3.94 7.49
N LEU A 57 1.61 -4.62 7.32
CA LEU A 57 2.77 -4.04 6.65
C LEU A 57 2.71 -4.31 5.15
N ALA A 58 2.57 -3.25 4.35
CA ALA A 58 2.60 -3.31 2.90
C ALA A 58 3.48 -2.19 2.36
N LYS A 59 4.38 -2.52 1.42
CA LYS A 59 5.37 -1.55 0.94
C LYS A 59 4.76 -0.67 -0.16
N PRO A 60 4.81 0.67 -0.05
CA PRO A 60 4.55 1.53 -1.19
C PRO A 60 5.71 1.39 -2.19
N THR A 61 5.39 1.18 -3.44
CA THR A 61 6.33 1.01 -4.55
C THR A 61 5.94 1.99 -5.64
N HIS A 62 6.90 2.79 -6.09
CA HIS A 62 6.60 3.95 -6.92
C HIS A 62 5.55 4.85 -6.22
N GLU A 63 4.93 5.76 -6.97
CA GLU A 63 3.93 6.69 -6.41
C GLU A 63 2.52 6.11 -6.34
N THR A 64 2.27 4.95 -6.95
CA THR A 64 0.90 4.46 -7.20
C THR A 64 0.65 2.99 -6.81
N ILE A 65 1.63 2.23 -6.32
CA ILE A 65 1.46 0.78 -6.10
C ILE A 65 1.71 0.41 -4.64
N ILE A 66 0.80 -0.35 -4.03
CA ILE A 66 1.05 -1.05 -2.75
C ILE A 66 1.38 -2.50 -3.04
N ARG A 67 2.50 -2.98 -2.50
CA ARG A 67 2.97 -4.34 -2.68
C ARG A 67 2.79 -5.17 -1.42
N PHE A 68 2.06 -6.26 -1.56
CA PHE A 68 1.87 -7.30 -0.55
C PHE A 68 2.85 -8.45 -0.81
N THR A 69 3.69 -8.73 0.18
CA THR A 69 4.66 -9.84 0.15
C THR A 69 4.61 -10.63 1.47
N PRO A 70 3.44 -11.21 1.82
CA PRO A 70 3.33 -12.02 3.02
C PRO A 70 4.25 -13.25 3.01
N PRO A 71 4.59 -13.82 4.17
CA PRO A 71 5.39 -15.03 4.27
C PRO A 71 4.66 -16.23 3.65
N LEU A 72 5.41 -17.25 3.21
CA LEU A 72 4.84 -18.44 2.57
C LEU A 72 3.94 -19.27 3.51
N CYS A 73 4.13 -19.13 4.82
CA CYS A 73 3.34 -19.79 5.85
C CYS A 73 2.11 -19.00 6.32
N ILE A 74 1.73 -17.92 5.61
CA ILE A 74 0.56 -17.10 5.99
C ILE A 74 -0.74 -17.93 6.01
N SER A 75 -1.53 -17.72 7.05
CA SER A 75 -2.83 -18.36 7.24
C SER A 75 -3.94 -17.65 6.43
N VAL A 76 -5.08 -18.35 6.26
CA VAL A 76 -6.26 -17.77 5.59
C VAL A 76 -6.84 -16.61 6.41
N ASP A 77 -6.83 -16.73 7.74
CA ASP A 77 -7.35 -15.69 8.63
C ASP A 77 -6.51 -14.42 8.57
N GLU A 78 -5.18 -14.55 8.45
CA GLU A 78 -4.28 -13.40 8.25
C GLU A 78 -4.49 -12.74 6.89
N ILE A 79 -4.69 -13.53 5.83
CA ILE A 79 -5.07 -13.02 4.51
C ILE A 79 -6.38 -12.22 4.60
N GLN A 80 -7.40 -12.76 5.28
CA GLN A 80 -8.67 -12.08 5.45
C GLN A 80 -8.56 -10.81 6.30
N LYS A 81 -7.76 -10.83 7.38
CA LYS A 81 -7.46 -9.63 8.19
C LYS A 81 -6.76 -8.56 7.34
N GLY A 82 -5.78 -8.95 6.54
CA GLY A 82 -5.04 -8.07 5.64
C GLY A 82 -5.94 -7.40 4.59
N SER A 83 -6.76 -8.20 3.90
CA SER A 83 -7.70 -7.72 2.89
C SER A 83 -8.77 -6.81 3.51
N LYS A 84 -9.29 -7.17 4.70
CA LYS A 84 -10.24 -6.32 5.42
C LYS A 84 -9.62 -4.98 5.80
N ALA A 85 -8.39 -4.97 6.31
CA ALA A 85 -7.70 -3.73 6.64
C ALA A 85 -7.54 -2.83 5.41
N LEU A 86 -7.27 -3.39 4.22
CA LEU A 86 -7.22 -2.62 2.98
C LEU A 86 -8.59 -2.02 2.62
N ALA A 87 -9.67 -2.80 2.72
CA ALA A 87 -11.02 -2.30 2.50
C ALA A 87 -11.37 -1.16 3.47
N ASP A 88 -11.09 -1.33 4.76
CA ASP A 88 -11.35 -0.32 5.79
C ASP A 88 -10.57 0.98 5.52
N VAL A 89 -9.33 0.89 5.02
CA VAL A 89 -8.54 2.08 4.63
C VAL A 89 -9.18 2.81 3.46
N LEU A 90 -9.63 2.07 2.44
CA LEU A 90 -10.28 2.65 1.27
C LEU A 90 -11.63 3.29 1.60
N GLU A 91 -12.40 2.68 2.50
CA GLU A 91 -13.72 3.17 2.89
C GLU A 91 -13.66 4.34 3.87
N ILE A 92 -12.81 4.24 4.91
CA ILE A 92 -12.83 5.15 6.05
C ILE A 92 -11.78 6.25 5.90
N ASP A 93 -10.56 5.89 5.49
CA ASP A 93 -9.41 6.80 5.57
C ASP A 93 -9.20 7.61 4.30
N VAL A 94 -9.43 7.05 3.12
CA VAL A 94 -9.29 7.81 1.86
C VAL A 94 -10.14 9.09 1.88
N PRO A 95 -11.44 9.07 2.27
CA PRO A 95 -12.23 10.30 2.37
C PRO A 95 -11.76 11.29 3.43
N LYS A 96 -11.03 10.84 4.46
CA LYS A 96 -10.46 11.70 5.51
C LYS A 96 -9.15 12.33 5.05
N LEU A 97 -8.25 11.52 4.48
CA LEU A 97 -6.98 11.97 3.92
C LEU A 97 -7.20 12.98 2.78
N GLN A 98 -8.27 12.84 2.00
CA GLN A 98 -8.61 13.81 0.97
C GLN A 98 -9.04 15.19 1.52
N LYS A 99 -9.48 15.25 2.79
CA LYS A 99 -9.87 16.50 3.47
C LYS A 99 -8.70 17.13 4.23
N GLU A 100 -7.69 16.34 4.56
CA GLU A 100 -6.50 16.79 5.27
C GLU A 100 -5.43 17.25 4.26
N LYS A 101 -4.68 18.29 4.63
CA LYS A 101 -3.64 18.87 3.78
C LYS A 101 -2.46 17.87 3.69
N PRO A 102 -1.89 17.58 2.51
CA PRO A 102 -0.82 16.61 2.40
C PRO A 102 0.38 17.06 3.23
N ARG A 103 0.90 16.17 4.08
CA ARG A 103 2.19 16.39 4.73
C ARG A 103 3.26 16.28 3.66
N GLU A 104 4.03 17.35 3.45
CA GLU A 104 5.26 17.27 2.65
C GLU A 104 6.12 16.15 3.22
N ALA A 105 6.52 15.20 2.37
CA ALA A 105 7.51 14.20 2.73
C ALA A 105 8.76 14.96 3.22
N ALA A 106 9.24 14.63 4.41
CA ALA A 106 10.45 15.23 4.94
C ALA A 106 11.57 15.07 3.89
N PRO A 107 12.35 16.13 3.58
CA PRO A 107 13.45 16.01 2.65
C PRO A 107 14.40 14.94 3.17
N VAL A 108 14.63 13.90 2.37
CA VAL A 108 15.59 12.86 2.72
C VAL A 108 16.95 13.52 2.63
N ALA A 109 17.56 13.79 3.79
CA ALA A 109 18.90 14.33 3.84
C ALA A 109 19.85 13.26 3.30
N SER A 110 20.55 13.56 2.20
CA SER A 110 21.61 12.69 1.69
C SER A 110 22.78 12.68 2.67
N SER A 111 22.76 11.74 3.62
CA SER A 111 23.90 11.52 4.49
C SER A 111 24.92 10.65 3.75
N ALA A 112 26.08 11.21 3.42
CA ALA A 112 27.21 10.39 3.03
C ALA A 112 27.55 9.43 4.18
N CYS A 113 27.75 8.15 3.86
CA CYS A 113 28.16 7.18 4.87
C CYS A 113 29.56 7.54 5.41
N ASP A 114 29.69 7.82 6.70
CA ASP A 114 30.96 8.18 7.36
C ASP A 114 32.09 7.16 7.17
N ARG A 115 31.72 5.91 6.88
CA ARG A 115 32.67 4.80 6.73
C ARG A 115 33.18 4.61 5.30
N CYS A 116 32.35 4.89 4.29
CA CYS A 116 32.70 4.61 2.89
C CYS A 116 32.57 5.81 1.95
N GLY A 117 32.13 6.96 2.42
CA GLY A 117 31.96 8.19 1.65
C GLY A 117 30.89 8.10 0.55
N ARG A 118 30.17 6.98 0.46
CA ARG A 118 29.12 6.81 -0.54
C ARG A 118 27.94 7.70 -0.17
N VAL A 119 27.63 8.63 -1.05
CA VAL A 119 26.35 9.34 -1.05
C VAL A 119 25.30 8.31 -1.42
N MET A 120 24.44 7.98 -0.47
CA MET A 120 23.25 7.20 -0.78
C MET A 120 22.31 8.15 -1.53
N TYR A 121 22.17 7.92 -2.83
CA TYR A 121 21.04 8.44 -3.57
C TYR A 121 19.86 7.51 -3.25
N ASP A 122 18.72 8.08 -2.86
CA ASP A 122 17.46 7.36 -2.84
C ASP A 122 16.99 6.99 -4.27
#